data_AF-A0A3P7NW69-F1
#
_entry.id   AF-A0A3P7NW69-F1
#
_cell.length_a   1.000
_cell.length_b   1.000
_cell.length_c   1.000
_cell.angle_alpha   90.00
_cell.angle_beta   90.00
_cell.angle_gamma   90.00
#
_symmetry.space_group_name_H-M   'P 1'
#
loop_
_entity.id
_entity.type
_entity.pdbx_description
1 polymer ?
#
loop_
_entity_poly.entity_id
_entity_poly.type
_entity_poly.pdbx_seq_one_letter_code
_entity_poly.pdbx_strand_id
1 'polypeptide(L)'
;MIDLEKLKPIIEGYKEYLPNHWKDEKYKWEAIQYFQDHWDIDAKNFCEMFKTATEKTFNLLASGYAYPRGMIVNFACTKTK
;
A
#
# COMPACT_ATOMS: atom_id res chain seq x y z
N MET A 1 5.48 -19.35 -12.75
CA MET A 1 4.66 -18.69 -13.79
C MET A 1 3.22 -18.68 -13.30
N ILE A 2 2.48 -17.59 -13.47
CA ILE A 2 1.07 -17.51 -13.03
C ILE A 2 0.21 -18.32 -14.00
N ASP A 3 -0.71 -19.13 -13.46
CA ASP A 3 -1.69 -19.92 -14.23
C ASP A 3 -2.86 -19.02 -14.65
N LEU A 4 -2.86 -18.59 -15.91
CA LEU A 4 -3.82 -17.63 -16.43
C LEU A 4 -5.25 -18.20 -16.53
N GLU A 5 -5.38 -19.50 -16.80
CA GLU A 5 -6.68 -20.16 -16.89
C GLU A 5 -7.37 -20.20 -15.52
N LYS A 6 -6.61 -20.45 -14.45
CA LYS A 6 -7.13 -20.35 -13.08
C LYS A 6 -7.35 -18.92 -12.61
N LEU A 7 -6.58 -17.96 -13.11
CA LEU A 7 -6.72 -16.55 -12.73
C LEU A 7 -8.00 -15.93 -13.31
N LYS A 8 -8.39 -16.31 -14.52
CA LYS A 8 -9.57 -15.75 -15.21
C LYS A 8 -10.86 -15.80 -14.39
N PRO A 9 -11.33 -16.95 -13.84
CA PRO A 9 -12.55 -16.99 -13.05
C PRO A 9 -12.44 -16.18 -11.74
N ILE A 10 -11.23 -16.07 -11.16
CA ILE A 10 -11.00 -15.26 -9.95
C ILE A 10 -11.19 -13.78 -10.27
N ILE A 11 -10.67 -13.31 -11.41
CA ILE A 11 -10.84 -11.93 -11.86
C ILE A 11 -12.32 -11.62 -12.12
N GLU A 12 -13.06 -12.51 -12.78
CA GLU A 12 -14.49 -12.31 -13.02
C GLU A 12 -15.28 -12.24 -11.70
N GLY A 13 -15.02 -13.13 -10.75
CA GLY A 13 -15.63 -13.06 -9.42
C GLY A 13 -15.29 -11.77 -8.67
N TYR A 14 -14.06 -11.27 -8.80
CA TYR A 14 -13.67 -9.99 -8.20
C TYR A 14 -14.40 -8.79 -8.82
N LYS A 15 -14.61 -8.80 -10.15
CA LYS A 15 -15.38 -7.75 -10.84
C LYS A 15 -16.84 -7.73 -10.41
N GLU A 16 -17.45 -8.88 -10.13
CA GLU A 16 -18.82 -8.96 -9.61
C GLU A 16 -18.90 -8.52 -8.13
N TYR A 17 -17.87 -8.83 -7.34
CA TYR A 17 -17.76 -8.45 -5.93
C TYR A 17 -17.60 -6.94 -5.75
N LEU A 18 -16.72 -6.31 -6.53
CA LEU A 18 -16.24 -4.94 -6.27
C LEU A 18 -17.35 -3.87 -6.24
N PRO A 19 -18.35 -3.82 -7.14
CA PRO A 19 -19.40 -2.81 -7.09
C PRO A 19 -20.20 -2.84 -5.78
N ASN A 20 -20.47 -4.02 -5.23
CA ASN A 20 -21.23 -4.19 -3.99
C ASN A 20 -20.42 -3.81 -2.75
N HIS A 21 -19.09 -3.90 -2.84
CA HIS A 21 -18.17 -3.61 -1.73
C HIS A 21 -17.35 -2.34 -1.95
N TRP A 22 -17.70 -1.52 -2.94
CA TRP A 22 -16.89 -0.37 -3.33
C TRP A 22 -16.65 0.59 -2.18
N LYS A 23 -17.67 0.86 -1.35
CA LYS A 23 -17.53 1.75 -0.18
C LYS A 23 -16.48 1.25 0.80
N ASP A 24 -16.39 -0.06 0.99
CA ASP A 24 -15.44 -0.69 1.92
C ASP A 24 -14.05 -0.83 1.29
N GLU A 25 -13.95 -0.95 -0.04
CA GLU A 25 -12.70 -1.21 -0.76
C GLU A 25 -12.02 0.05 -1.32
N LYS A 26 -12.77 1.14 -1.52
CA LYS A 26 -12.30 2.40 -2.15
C LYS A 26 -11.01 2.94 -1.54
N TYR A 27 -10.87 2.88 -0.22
CA TYR A 27 -9.68 3.41 0.46
C TYR A 27 -8.40 2.68 0.04
N LYS A 28 -8.47 1.39 -0.33
CA LYS A 28 -7.30 0.63 -0.78
C LYS A 28 -6.80 1.14 -2.14
N TRP A 29 -7.74 1.46 -3.03
CA TRP A 29 -7.42 2.06 -4.33
C TRP A 29 -6.86 3.48 -4.18
N GLU A 30 -7.45 4.29 -3.29
CA GLU A 30 -6.92 5.62 -2.95
C GLU A 30 -5.51 5.54 -2.35
N ALA A 31 -5.25 4.54 -1.50
CA ALA A 31 -3.93 4.30 -0.94
C ALA A 31 -2.88 3.97 -2.02
N ILE A 32 -3.24 3.11 -2.98
CA ILE A 32 -2.35 2.72 -4.10
C ILE A 32 -2.03 3.93 -4.96
N GLN A 33 -3.05 4.69 -5.38
CA GLN A 33 -2.87 5.89 -6.20
C GLN A 33 -1.97 6.90 -5.47
N TYR A 34 -2.26 7.18 -4.20
CA TYR A 34 -1.49 8.13 -3.40
C TYR A 34 -0.02 7.68 -3.25
N PHE A 35 0.23 6.39 -3.06
CA PHE A 35 1.57 5.85 -3.05
C PHE A 35 2.27 6.05 -4.40
N GLN A 36 1.62 5.72 -5.52
CA GLN A 36 2.20 5.88 -6.87
C GLN A 36 2.54 7.34 -7.20
N ASP A 37 1.74 8.29 -6.72
CA ASP A 37 1.94 9.72 -6.98
C ASP A 37 3.09 10.34 -6.16
N HIS A 38 3.46 9.74 -5.02
CA HIS A 38 4.42 10.32 -4.07
C HIS A 38 5.68 9.47 -3.85
N TRP A 39 5.72 8.24 -4.37
CA TRP A 39 6.84 7.33 -4.20
C TRP A 39 8.00 7.68 -5.13
N ASP A 40 9.19 7.83 -4.54
CA ASP A 40 10.45 7.95 -5.26
C ASP A 40 11.55 7.22 -4.47
N ILE A 41 11.99 6.07 -4.98
CA ILE A 41 13.01 5.25 -4.31
C ILE A 41 14.37 5.96 -4.24
N ASP A 42 14.65 6.87 -5.16
CA ASP A 42 15.91 7.61 -5.26
C ASP A 42 15.86 8.93 -4.48
N ALA A 43 14.78 9.19 -3.75
CA ALA A 43 14.59 10.41 -2.97
C ALA A 43 15.69 10.59 -1.91
N LYS A 44 16.40 11.73 -1.99
CA LYS A 44 17.44 12.11 -1.00
C LYS A 44 16.89 12.23 0.42
N ASN A 45 15.60 12.55 0.55
CA ASN A 45 14.87 12.66 1.81
C ASN A 45 13.95 11.44 2.02
N PHE A 46 14.46 10.23 1.79
CA PHE A 46 13.71 8.97 1.84
C PHE A 46 12.73 8.86 3.03
N CYS A 47 13.14 9.25 4.25
CA CYS A 47 12.26 9.25 5.42
C CYS A 47 10.95 10.03 5.20
N GLU A 48 11.05 11.28 4.73
CA GLU A 48 9.88 12.14 4.55
C GLU A 48 9.06 11.70 3.33
N MET A 49 9.73 11.33 2.23
CA MET A 49 9.07 10.73 1.06
C MET A 49 8.25 9.49 1.45
N PHE A 50 8.85 8.56 2.20
CA PHE A 50 8.20 7.33 2.64
C PHE A 50 7.00 7.60 3.54
N LYS A 51 7.12 8.55 4.49
CA LYS A 51 5.99 8.96 5.34
C LYS A 51 4.82 9.48 4.53
N THR A 52 5.09 10.35 3.55
CA THR A 52 4.10 10.89 2.63
C THR A 52 3.50 9.79 1.78
N ALA A 53 4.29 9.04 1.01
CA ALA A 53 3.79 7.99 0.13
C ALA A 53 2.92 6.93 0.85
N THR A 54 3.10 6.73 2.15
CA THR A 54 2.34 5.76 2.95
C THR A 54 1.26 6.37 3.86
N GLU A 55 1.00 7.67 3.79
CA GLU A 55 0.06 8.36 4.71
C GLU A 55 -1.38 7.82 4.58
N LYS A 56 -1.82 7.50 3.36
CA LYS A 56 -3.18 7.01 3.08
C LYS A 56 -3.34 5.49 3.14
N THR A 57 -2.41 4.78 3.77
CA THR A 57 -2.45 3.31 3.81
C THR A 57 -3.43 2.74 4.83
N PHE A 58 -3.96 3.55 5.75
CA PHE A 58 -4.91 3.14 6.80
C PHE A 58 -4.45 1.86 7.52
N ASN A 59 -5.18 0.76 7.39
CA ASN A 59 -4.87 -0.53 7.98
C ASN A 59 -3.92 -1.41 7.15
N LEU A 60 -3.65 -1.06 5.89
CA LEU A 60 -2.87 -1.90 4.95
C LEU A 60 -1.44 -2.15 5.43
N LEU A 61 -0.86 -1.21 6.19
CA LEU A 61 0.49 -1.30 6.76
C LEU A 61 0.50 -1.25 8.29
N ALA A 62 -0.63 -1.59 8.93
CA ALA A 62 -0.83 -1.48 10.38
C ALA A 62 -0.84 -2.85 11.10
N SER A 63 -0.33 -3.92 10.48
CA SER A 63 -0.34 -5.26 11.08
C SER A 63 0.33 -5.25 12.46
N GLY A 64 -0.36 -5.73 13.49
CA GLY A 64 0.08 -5.66 14.89
C GLY A 64 1.33 -6.47 15.25
N TYR A 65 1.79 -7.36 14.39
CA TYR A 65 3.01 -8.14 14.63
C TYR A 65 4.26 -7.54 13.96
N ALA A 66 4.11 -6.89 12.81
CA ALA A 66 5.25 -6.39 12.02
C ALA A 66 5.34 -4.86 11.95
N TYR A 67 4.22 -4.14 12.14
CA TYR A 67 4.11 -2.68 12.02
C TYR A 67 4.97 -2.09 10.88
N PRO A 68 4.85 -2.60 9.64
CA PRO A 68 5.87 -2.39 8.60
C PRO A 68 6.15 -0.90 8.33
N ARG A 69 5.11 -0.07 8.28
CA ARG A 69 5.26 1.40 8.12
C ARG A 69 6.05 2.00 9.30
N GLY A 70 5.69 1.65 10.53
CA GLY A 70 6.35 2.14 11.73
C GLY A 70 7.82 1.72 11.80
N MET A 71 8.12 0.48 11.45
CA MET A 71 9.50 -0.03 11.42
C MET A 71 10.36 0.73 10.41
N ILE A 72 9.88 0.90 9.18
CA ILE A 72 10.63 1.64 8.15
C ILE A 72 10.83 3.10 8.57
N VAL A 73 9.80 3.76 9.09
CA VAL A 73 9.93 5.13 9.62
C VAL A 73 10.98 5.19 10.74
N ASN A 74 10.98 4.26 11.68
CA ASN A 74 11.97 4.25 12.75
C ASN A 74 13.41 4.09 12.22
N PHE A 75 13.65 3.18 11.28
CA PHE A 75 14.99 2.98 10.73
C PHE A 75 15.45 4.12 9.80
N ALA A 76 14.55 4.60 8.95
CA ALA A 76 14.88 5.63 7.96
C ALA A 76 14.98 7.04 8.55
N CYS A 77 14.23 7.33 9.61
CA CYS A 77 14.10 8.67 10.18
C CYS A 77 14.94 8.87 11.45
N THR A 78 15.56 7.83 11.99
CA THR A 78 16.48 7.98 13.11
C THR A 78 17.73 8.70 12.62
N LYS A 79 17.99 9.88 13.17
CA LYS A 79 19.28 10.56 12.97
C LYS A 79 20.34 9.71 13.65
N THR A 80 21.33 9.24 12.89
CA THR A 80 22.57 8.69 13.44
C THR A 80 23.11 9.68 14.47
N LYS A 81 23.25 9.23 15.72
CA LYS A 81 23.94 9.98 16.76
C LYS A 81 25.42 10.07 16.44
#